data_AF-A0A417YZZ3-F1
#
_entry.id   AF-A0A417YZZ3-F1
#
_cell.length_a   1.000
_cell.length_b   1.000
_cell.length_c   1.000
_cell.angle_alpha   90.00
_cell.angle_beta   90.00
_cell.angle_gamma   90.00
#
_symmetry.space_group_name_H-M   'P 1'
#
loop_
_entity.id
_entity.type
_entity.pdbx_description
1 polymer ?
#
loop_
_entity_poly.entity_id
_entity_poly.type
_entity_poly.pdbx_seq_one_letter_code
_entity_poly.pdbx_strand_id
1 'polypeptide(L)' 'MGTLYLVAGVICIVISIVSFIPNFKKAKSVKEKWAIFFDFVIDPFVGLASLFYLGLLLILVGLLKVSNLL' A
#
# COMPACT_ATOMS: atom_id res chain seq x y z
N MET A 1 -10.21 19.59 -1.28
CA MET A 1 -10.32 18.18 -1.75
C MET A 1 -8.97 17.46 -1.79
N GLY A 2 -7.85 18.07 -2.24
CA GLY A 2 -6.51 17.43 -2.28
C GLY A 2 -6.05 16.79 -0.96
N THR A 3 -6.20 17.51 0.16
CA THR A 3 -5.85 17.02 1.49
C THR A 3 -6.63 15.78 1.92
N LEU A 4 -7.90 15.64 1.52
CA LEU A 4 -8.70 14.46 1.83
C LEU A 4 -8.19 13.22 1.09
N TYR A 5 -7.73 13.37 -0.17
CA TYR A 5 -7.11 12.28 -0.91
C TYR A 5 -5.77 11.85 -0.28
N LEU A 6 -4.98 12.80 0.23
CA LEU A 6 -3.76 12.49 0.97
C LEU A 6 -4.06 11.67 2.24
N VAL A 7 -5.03 12.13 3.04
CA VAL A 7 -5.42 11.44 4.29
C VAL A 7 -5.97 10.04 3.99
N ALA A 8 -6.87 9.92 3.02
CA ALA A 8 -7.43 8.63 2.61
C ALA A 8 -6.33 7.68 2.10
N GLY A 9 -5.40 8.20 1.29
CA GLY A 9 -4.30 7.42 0.75
C GLY A 9 -3.34 6.91 1.84
N VAL A 10 -3.02 7.74 2.82
CA VAL A 10 -2.22 7.33 3.99
C VAL A 10 -2.93 6.22 4.78
N ILE A 11 -4.23 6.35 5.02
CA ILE A 11 -5.01 5.32 5.74
C ILE A 11 -4.98 3.99 4.98
N CYS A 12 -5.18 4.01 3.66
CA CYS A 12 -5.11 2.80 2.83
C CYS A 12 -3.75 2.10 2.89
N ILE A 13 -2.65 2.88 2.85
CA ILE A 13 -1.29 2.33 2.96
C ILE A 13 -1.05 1.73 4.34
N VAL A 14 -1.45 2.42 5.41
CA VAL A 14 -1.27 1.93 6.79
C VAL A 14 -2.02 0.62 7.00
N ILE A 15 -3.28 0.51 6.57
CA ILE A 15 -4.07 -0.71 6.70
C ILE A 15 -3.40 -1.86 5.93
N SER A 16 -2.94 -1.61 4.70
CA SER A 16 -2.27 -2.63 3.89
C SER A 16 -0.97 -3.14 4.54
N ILE A 17 -0.14 -2.23 5.06
CA ILE A 17 1.09 -2.59 5.79
C ILE A 17 0.77 -3.39 7.05
N VAL A 18 -0.22 -2.97 7.84
CA VAL A 18 -0.62 -3.66 9.07
C VAL A 18 -1.12 -5.09 8.78
N SER A 19 -1.82 -5.30 7.66
CA SER A 19 -2.23 -6.63 7.20
C SER A 19 -1.06 -7.47 6.67
N PHE A 20 -0.05 -6.84 6.08
CA PHE A 20 1.14 -7.52 5.55
C PHE A 20 2.10 -8.00 6.66
N ILE A 21 2.33 -7.18 7.69
CA ILE A 21 3.25 -7.46 8.81
C ILE A 21 3.07 -8.86 9.44
N PRO A 22 1.86 -9.31 9.84
CA PRO A 22 1.70 -10.61 10.50
C PRO A 22 2.02 -11.79 9.57
N ASN A 23 1.75 -11.69 8.26
CA ASN A 23 2.15 -12.72 7.30
C ASN A 23 3.66 -12.78 7.13
N PHE A 24 4.32 -11.63 7.06
CA PHE A 24 5.78 -11.55 6.99
C PHE A 24 6.48 -12.03 8.27
N LYS A 25 5.87 -11.80 9.44
CA LYS A 25 6.39 -12.23 10.75
C LYS A 25 6.24 -13.74 10.99
N LYS A 26 5.26 -14.39 10.36
CA LYS A 26 5.04 -15.85 10.44
C LYS A 26 6.03 -16.66 9.61
N ALA A 27 6.64 -16.06 8.59
CA ALA A 27 7.64 -16.72 7.75
C ALA A 27 8.91 -17.05 8.54
N LYS A 28 9.29 -18.32 8.56
CA LYS A 28 10.46 -18.82 9.32
C LYS A 28 11.75 -18.68 8.51
N SER A 29 11.67 -18.68 7.19
CA SER A 29 12.83 -18.62 6.31
C SER A 29 12.92 -17.31 5.52
N VAL A 30 14.16 -16.87 5.23
CA VAL A 30 14.42 -15.71 4.38
C VAL A 30 13.81 -15.92 2.99
N LYS A 31 13.85 -17.14 2.45
CA LYS A 31 13.22 -17.47 1.16
C LYS A 31 11.70 -17.28 1.17
N GLU A 32 11.02 -17.65 2.26
CA GLU A 32 9.57 -17.43 2.41
C GLU A 32 9.24 -15.94 2.51
N LYS A 33 10.06 -15.15 3.21
CA LYS A 33 9.89 -13.70 3.30
C LYS A 33 9.98 -13.03 1.92
N TRP A 34 10.97 -13.43 1.12
CA TRP A 34 11.09 -12.95 -0.27
C TRP A 34 9.90 -13.39 -1.12
N ALA A 35 9.44 -14.63 -0.99
CA ALA A 35 8.24 -15.10 -1.71
C ALA A 35 7.02 -14.26 -1.35
N ILE A 36 6.71 -14.06 -0.07
CA ILE A 36 5.57 -13.25 0.40
C ILE A 36 5.69 -11.79 -0.06
N PHE A 37 6.91 -11.24 -0.09
CA PHE A 37 7.15 -9.88 -0.58
C PHE A 37 6.91 -9.77 -2.09
N PHE A 38 7.44 -10.70 -2.88
CA PHE A 38 7.21 -10.72 -4.32
C PHE A 38 5.74 -10.95 -4.66
N ASP A 39 5.05 -11.82 -3.90
CA ASP A 39 3.63 -12.07 -4.05
C ASP A 39 2.80 -10.80 -3.78
N PHE A 40 3.17 -10.03 -2.75
CA PHE A 40 2.53 -8.74 -2.45
C PHE A 40 2.78 -7.66 -3.52
N VAL A 41 3.93 -7.68 -4.20
CA VAL A 41 4.27 -6.70 -5.24
C VAL A 41 3.71 -7.09 -6.61
N ILE A 42 3.65 -8.38 -6.93
CA ILE A 42 3.25 -8.87 -8.25
C ILE A 42 1.74 -9.14 -8.29
N ASP A 43 1.16 -9.65 -7.20
CA ASP A 43 -0.26 -9.98 -7.13
C ASP A 43 -1.04 -8.89 -6.36
N PRO A 44 -1.73 -7.98 -7.06
CA PRO A 44 -2.49 -6.91 -6.42
C PRO A 44 -3.70 -7.42 -5.62
N PHE A 45 -4.09 -8.69 -5.76
CA PHE A 45 -5.22 -9.29 -5.05
C PHE A 45 -4.79 -10.05 -3.79
N VAL A 46 -3.50 -10.32 -3.61
CA VAL A 46 -2.97 -10.97 -2.41
C VAL A 46 -2.80 -9.94 -1.28
N GLY A 47 -3.42 -10.22 -0.13
CA GLY A 47 -3.11 -9.51 1.13
C GLY A 47 -3.39 -8.00 1.13
N LEU A 48 -4.43 -7.54 0.44
CA LEU A 48 -4.79 -6.11 0.34
C LEU A 48 -3.70 -5.22 -0.30
N ALA A 49 -2.83 -5.80 -1.15
CA ALA A 49 -1.89 -5.03 -1.97
C ALA A 49 -2.61 -3.99 -2.85
N SER A 50 -3.82 -4.30 -3.33
CA SER A 50 -4.70 -3.35 -4.01
C SER A 50 -4.98 -2.07 -3.20
N LEU A 51 -5.13 -2.15 -1.88
CA LEU A 51 -5.28 -0.97 -1.02
C LEU A 51 -3.99 -0.15 -0.94
N PHE A 52 -2.82 -0.81 -0.99
CA PHE A 52 -1.54 -0.12 -1.05
C PHE A 52 -1.39 0.67 -2.35
N TYR A 53 -1.68 0.05 -3.50
CA TYR A 53 -1.63 0.71 -4.80
C TYR A 53 -2.67 1.83 -4.92
N LEU A 54 -3.90 1.59 -4.46
CA LEU A 54 -4.94 2.61 -4.40
C LEU A 54 -4.52 3.78 -3.51
N GLY A 55 -3.92 3.50 -2.35
CA GLY A 55 -3.44 4.51 -1.43
C GLY A 55 -2.32 5.38 -2.03
N LEU A 56 -1.38 4.75 -2.74
CA LEU A 56 -0.34 5.44 -3.53
C LEU A 56 -0.94 6.37 -4.59
N LEU A 57 -1.95 5.90 -5.31
CA LEU A 57 -2.64 6.66 -6.34
C LEU A 57 -3.39 7.87 -5.75
N LEU A 58 -4.05 7.68 -4.60
CA LEU A 58 -4.73 8.75 -3.86
C LEU A 58 -3.74 9.80 -3.33
N ILE A 59 -2.56 9.37 -2.86
CA ILE A 59 -1.51 10.29 -2.44
C ILE A 59 -1.00 11.10 -3.64
N LEU A 60 -0.75 10.45 -4.78
CA LEU A 60 -0.29 11.11 -6.00
C LEU A 60 -1.31 12.16 -6.49
N VAL A 61 -2.59 11.79 -6.57
CA VAL A 61 -3.67 12.71 -6.95
C VAL A 61 -3.82 13.84 -5.92
N GLY A 62 -3.72 13.53 -4.64
CA GLY A 62 -3.75 14.51 -3.57
C GLY A 62 -2.62 15.53 -3.67
N LEU A 63 -1.39 15.07 -3.93
CA LEU A 63 -0.21 15.91 -4.15
C LEU A 63 -0.38 16.80 -5.37
N LEU A 64 -0.78 16.23 -6.51
CA LEU A 64 -0.98 17.00 -7.75
C LEU A 64 -2.02 18.12 -7.56
N LYS A 65 -3.13 17.82 -6.88
CA LYS A 65 -4.15 18.84 -6.55
C LYS A 65 -3.67 19.89 -5.56
N VAL A 66 -2.85 19.52 -4.57
CA VAL A 66 -2.26 20.48 -3.63
C VAL A 66 -1.23 21.38 -4.32
N SER A 67 -0.52 20.84 -5.31
CA SER A 67 0.44 21.59 -6.13
C SER A 67 -0.18 22.38 -7.28
N ASN A 68 -1.52 22.44 -7.41
CA ASN A 68 -2.23 23.07 -8.52
C ASN A 68 -1.80 22.59 -9.92
N LEU A 69 -1.30 21.35 -10.02
CA LEU A 69 -0.94 20.72 -11.29
C LEU A 69 -2.15 20.01 -11.93
N LEU A 70 -3.27 19.93 -11.21
CA LEU A 70 -4.49 19.20 -11.54
C LEU A 70 -5.70 19.80 -10.81
#